data_AF-A0A9X0CTP6-F1
#
_entry.id   AF-A0A9X0CTP6-F1
#
_cell.length_a   1.000
_cell.length_b   1.000
_cell.length_c   1.000
_cell.angle_alpha   90.00
_cell.angle_beta   90.00
_cell.angle_gamma   90.00
#
_symmetry.space_group_name_H-M   'P 1'
#
loop_
_entity.id
_entity.type
_entity.pdbx_description
1 polymer ?
#
loop_
_entity_poly.entity_id
_entity_poly.type
_entity_poly.pdbx_seq_one_letter_code
_entity_poly.pdbx_strand_id
1 'polypeptide(L)'
;MVKMAYSFIVGNVTTSSMAVVSQEPGVPKKGGEPKLVVSISLMNQSEPTVQGLFQFSPFGDEKNGKIKESQLSCSSYMKTEMNKTGNCPHFSKPGSVGVFMVEDGLLQHDRNHFLQVDFRSRTKVEMVSIEGSHEIHVKSFQVHSSDDNIMWMVYKDKTTGRPNEFPANDKSTPAKVSVISPPIISQYLRINPRSWRTRVSMAIEFYGCRLVDKRNVPRPLGMESGTIKDSQITASSETENGTRDQSRLNAGPEKAWCVQESDHNRTLTIDLQKEYSITQISIQGKMCHPDNICEMPPEFVYLKFDGKRFRQNGKKKRFPGSHSDHVITHTLIVPQKASKVIFDLSGTKGKRCMRVEVYGKPVEEEESVAIIKRGFLCAYDGNQPIVFLCFGEYSEDEVFPRSTCLRTQDDGPSRISSIGLDPTLFTLLAFDPQSKRLYGVSKRHRLYMESEDVYGLEWHVIMPVKWKSVRQKPGIKFVQEVPFVPENRFTRHPAPEVTDTDVEGIKWGGSSLGLHFIPPSVNKWLLVAIWRNH
;
A
#
# COMPACT_ATOMS: atom_id res chain seq x y z
N MET A 1 -49.09 0.04 16.55
CA MET A 1 -49.17 0.24 18.02
C MET A 1 -48.72 -1.08 18.63
N VAL A 2 -47.58 -1.20 19.32
CA VAL A 2 -47.20 -0.56 20.60
C VAL A 2 -45.69 -0.29 20.60
N LYS A 3 -45.27 0.93 20.96
CA LYS A 3 -43.88 1.26 21.33
C LYS A 3 -43.65 0.77 22.77
N MET A 4 -42.65 -0.06 23.03
CA MET A 4 -42.08 -0.21 24.38
C MET A 4 -40.69 0.41 24.40
N ALA A 5 -40.58 1.52 25.12
CA ALA A 5 -39.32 2.14 25.48
C ALA A 5 -38.80 1.46 26.76
N TYR A 6 -37.57 0.95 26.73
CA TYR A 6 -36.85 0.59 27.95
C TYR A 6 -35.89 1.74 28.28
N SER A 7 -36.11 2.37 29.43
CA SER A 7 -35.19 3.34 30.03
C SER A 7 -34.26 2.58 30.97
N PHE A 8 -32.95 2.63 30.75
CA PHE A 8 -31.96 2.13 31.71
C PHE A 8 -31.48 3.29 32.56
N ILE A 9 -31.76 3.23 33.87
CA ILE A 9 -31.12 4.07 34.87
C ILE A 9 -29.76 3.43 35.16
N VAL A 10 -28.68 4.08 34.76
CA VAL A 10 -27.32 3.69 35.17
C VAL A 10 -26.98 4.47 36.43
N GLY A 11 -27.01 3.78 37.57
CA GLY A 11 -26.42 4.28 38.81
C GLY A 11 -24.90 4.32 38.70
N ASN A 12 -24.29 5.39 39.20
CA ASN A 12 -22.84 5.57 39.26
C ASN A 12 -22.15 4.38 39.93
N VAL A 13 -21.43 3.58 39.15
CA VAL A 13 -20.47 2.60 39.66
C VAL A 13 -19.12 2.87 39.01
N THR A 14 -18.26 3.54 39.76
CA THR A 14 -16.83 3.70 39.49
C THR A 14 -16.13 2.39 39.87
N THR A 15 -15.89 1.50 38.89
CA THR A 15 -14.79 0.50 38.83
C THR A 15 -15.06 -0.48 37.68
N SER A 16 -14.21 -0.46 36.65
CA SER A 16 -14.30 -1.34 35.49
C SER A 16 -13.54 -2.65 35.73
N SER A 17 -14.27 -3.72 36.04
CA SER A 17 -13.80 -5.12 35.96
C SER A 17 -14.56 -5.80 34.80
N MET A 18 -13.85 -6.45 33.86
CA MET A 18 -14.48 -7.19 32.76
C MET A 18 -15.24 -8.42 33.28
N ALA A 19 -16.46 -8.63 32.79
CA ALA A 19 -17.20 -9.89 32.93
C ALA A 19 -17.13 -10.67 31.60
N VAL A 20 -16.75 -11.95 31.65
CA VAL A 20 -16.92 -12.87 30.53
C VAL A 20 -18.33 -13.45 30.60
N VAL A 21 -19.12 -13.26 29.54
CA VAL A 21 -20.47 -13.83 29.42
C VAL A 21 -20.36 -15.13 28.62
N SER A 22 -20.53 -16.28 29.27
CA SER A 22 -20.76 -17.56 28.59
C SER A 22 -22.24 -17.95 28.68
N GLN A 23 -22.87 -18.23 27.53
CA GLN A 23 -24.21 -18.82 27.46
C GLN A 23 -24.11 -20.34 27.37
N GLU A 24 -24.68 -21.05 28.33
CA GLU A 24 -25.05 -22.48 28.16
C GLU A 24 -26.58 -22.64 28.18
N PRO A 25 -27.15 -23.53 27.35
CA PRO A 25 -28.60 -23.73 27.30
C PRO A 25 -29.09 -24.60 28.48
N GLY A 26 -29.82 -24.00 29.42
CA GLY A 26 -30.51 -24.72 30.49
C GLY A 26 -31.82 -25.38 30.00
N VAL A 27 -32.00 -26.66 30.30
CA VAL A 27 -33.22 -27.44 29.99
C VAL A 27 -34.40 -26.94 30.85
N PRO A 28 -35.59 -26.66 30.28
CA PRO A 28 -36.72 -26.15 31.06
C PRO A 28 -37.46 -27.27 31.83
N LYS A 29 -37.76 -27.05 33.11
CA LYS A 29 -38.82 -27.78 33.82
C LYS A 29 -40.16 -27.05 33.62
N LYS A 30 -41.23 -27.83 33.39
CA LYS A 30 -42.58 -27.38 33.01
C LYS A 30 -43.12 -26.24 33.88
N GLY A 31 -43.57 -25.16 33.24
CA GLY A 31 -44.56 -24.22 33.79
C GLY A 31 -44.11 -22.81 34.20
N GLY A 32 -42.90 -22.35 33.86
CA GLY A 32 -42.46 -20.97 34.19
C GLY A 32 -41.76 -20.26 33.02
N GLU A 33 -41.91 -18.94 32.95
CA GLU A 33 -41.24 -18.05 31.98
C GLU A 33 -39.71 -18.17 32.04
N PRO A 34 -39.00 -18.00 30.90
CA PRO A 34 -37.55 -18.15 30.83
C PRO A 34 -36.84 -17.06 31.65
N LYS A 35 -36.11 -17.46 32.69
CA LYS A 35 -35.16 -16.60 33.41
C LYS A 35 -33.75 -16.83 32.90
N LEU A 36 -33.11 -15.76 32.44
CA LEU A 36 -31.70 -15.74 32.11
C LEU A 36 -30.88 -15.83 33.41
N VAL A 37 -30.13 -16.91 33.62
CA VAL A 37 -29.18 -17.03 34.75
C VAL A 37 -27.79 -16.71 34.21
N VAL A 38 -27.18 -15.65 34.73
CA VAL A 38 -25.80 -15.25 34.39
C VAL A 38 -24.90 -15.65 35.55
N SER A 39 -23.97 -16.58 35.30
CA SER A 39 -22.94 -16.98 36.27
C SER A 39 -21.67 -16.17 36.03
N ILE A 40 -21.24 -15.40 37.02
CA ILE A 40 -19.99 -14.60 36.97
C ILE A 40 -18.93 -15.37 37.77
N SER A 41 -17.88 -15.85 37.09
CA SER A 41 -16.70 -16.40 37.77
C SER A 41 -15.57 -15.37 37.76
N LEU A 42 -15.11 -14.96 38.95
CA LEU A 42 -13.98 -14.05 39.13
C LEU A 42 -12.68 -14.86 39.13
N MET A 43 -11.78 -14.62 38.17
CA MET A 43 -10.42 -15.18 38.20
C MET A 43 -9.56 -14.39 39.20
N ASN A 44 -8.97 -15.11 40.16
CA ASN A 44 -8.11 -14.57 41.20
C ASN A 44 -6.71 -14.29 40.64
N GLN A 45 -6.14 -13.13 40.99
CA GLN A 45 -4.83 -12.64 40.53
C GLN A 45 -3.67 -13.26 41.31
N SER A 46 -2.55 -13.51 40.63
CA SER A 46 -1.22 -13.46 41.22
C SER A 46 -0.20 -12.92 40.22
N GLU A 47 0.48 -11.84 40.61
CA GLU A 47 1.64 -11.12 40.00
C GLU A 47 1.39 -9.78 39.26
N PRO A 48 2.34 -8.81 39.38
CA PRO A 48 2.02 -7.46 39.83
C PRO A 48 1.75 -6.44 38.71
N THR A 49 0.85 -5.53 39.06
CA THR A 49 0.27 -4.47 38.26
C THR A 49 1.28 -3.38 37.88
N VAL A 50 1.63 -3.28 36.61
CA VAL A 50 2.00 -1.99 36.01
C VAL A 50 0.70 -1.29 35.65
N GLN A 51 0.28 -0.35 36.50
CA GLN A 51 -0.86 0.53 36.25
C GLN A 51 -0.55 1.44 35.06
N GLY A 52 -0.91 0.99 33.86
CA GLY A 52 -1.16 1.82 32.69
C GLY A 52 -2.56 1.51 32.20
N LEU A 53 -3.47 2.48 32.30
CA LEU A 53 -4.82 2.40 31.73
C LEU A 53 -4.72 2.13 30.21
N PHE A 54 -4.86 0.87 29.80
CA PHE A 54 -4.99 0.52 28.37
C PHE A 54 -6.39 0.88 27.90
N GLN A 55 -6.51 2.08 27.34
CA GLN A 55 -7.74 2.55 26.71
C GLN A 55 -7.88 1.90 25.33
N PHE A 56 -8.63 0.80 25.25
CA PHE A 56 -9.01 0.18 23.97
C PHE A 56 -9.83 1.20 23.16
N SER A 57 -9.34 1.58 21.98
CA SER A 57 -10.03 2.52 21.10
C SER A 57 -10.24 1.86 19.74
N PRO A 58 -11.43 1.95 19.12
CA PRO A 58 -11.57 1.70 17.70
C PRO A 58 -10.61 2.65 16.96
N PHE A 59 -9.87 2.13 15.99
CA PHE A 59 -9.03 2.96 15.15
C PHE A 59 -9.83 3.72 14.07
N GLY A 60 -11.06 3.28 13.78
CA GLY A 60 -11.87 3.67 12.65
C GLY A 60 -13.17 4.44 12.94
N ASP A 61 -13.64 4.64 14.19
CA ASP A 61 -14.95 5.28 14.39
C ASP A 61 -15.07 6.61 15.18
N GLU A 62 -15.81 7.49 14.51
CA GLU A 62 -16.58 8.71 14.77
C GLU A 62 -16.22 9.80 15.78
N LYS A 63 -15.39 9.58 16.81
CA LYS A 63 -15.06 10.69 17.75
C LYS A 63 -13.65 11.23 17.64
N ASN A 64 -12.68 10.46 17.12
CA ASN A 64 -11.27 10.85 17.13
C ASN A 64 -10.41 10.42 15.90
N GLY A 65 -11.01 9.90 14.81
CA GLY A 65 -10.39 9.74 13.48
C GLY A 65 -8.90 9.37 13.40
N LYS A 66 -8.48 8.16 13.84
CA LYS A 66 -7.06 7.77 13.87
C LYS A 66 -6.55 7.08 12.59
N ILE A 67 -7.40 6.41 11.80
CA ILE A 67 -7.06 5.86 10.48
C ILE A 67 -7.77 6.68 9.39
N LYS A 68 -6.97 7.32 8.55
CA LYS A 68 -7.41 8.14 7.41
C LYS A 68 -7.60 7.29 6.16
N GLU A 69 -8.35 7.80 5.20
CA GLU A 69 -8.66 7.10 3.94
C GLU A 69 -7.41 6.67 3.17
N SER A 70 -6.39 7.52 3.11
CA SER A 70 -5.09 7.19 2.48
C SER A 70 -4.31 6.06 3.13
N GLN A 71 -4.72 5.66 4.34
CA GLN A 71 -4.14 4.53 5.04
C GLN A 71 -4.78 3.23 4.58
N LEU A 72 -5.83 3.27 3.75
CA LEU A 72 -6.50 2.08 3.26
C LEU A 72 -6.24 1.90 1.76
N SER A 73 -5.95 0.67 1.36
CA SER A 73 -5.79 0.25 -0.04
C SER A 73 -6.38 -1.13 -0.21
N CYS A 74 -6.66 -1.58 -1.43
CA CYS A 74 -7.24 -2.89 -1.65
C CYS A 74 -6.77 -3.52 -2.95
N SER A 75 -6.94 -4.83 -3.06
CA SER A 75 -6.51 -5.59 -4.24
C SER A 75 -7.29 -5.16 -5.48
N SER A 76 -8.61 -5.02 -5.38
CA SER A 76 -9.46 -4.57 -6.49
C SER A 76 -10.80 -4.12 -5.93
N TYR A 77 -11.52 -3.28 -6.66
CA TYR A 77 -12.85 -2.90 -6.23
C TYR A 77 -13.84 -2.73 -7.39
N MET A 78 -15.13 -2.97 -7.11
CA MET A 78 -16.22 -2.80 -8.06
C MET A 78 -16.76 -1.37 -8.07
N LYS A 79 -16.81 -0.79 -9.26
CA LYS A 79 -17.47 0.50 -9.51
C LYS A 79 -18.98 0.29 -9.73
N THR A 80 -19.79 0.97 -8.95
CA THR A 80 -21.26 0.98 -8.98
C THR A 80 -21.78 2.37 -9.35
N GLU A 81 -23.08 2.49 -9.62
CA GLU A 81 -23.67 3.78 -9.94
C GLU A 81 -23.60 4.80 -8.79
N MET A 82 -23.58 4.31 -7.55
CA MET A 82 -23.47 5.12 -6.33
C MET A 82 -22.05 5.63 -6.07
N ASN A 83 -21.07 5.27 -6.92
CA ASN A 83 -19.67 5.56 -6.65
C ASN A 83 -18.89 5.98 -7.93
N LYS A 84 -19.58 6.65 -8.86
CA LYS A 84 -19.09 6.98 -10.21
C LYS A 84 -17.86 7.92 -10.25
N THR A 85 -17.63 8.76 -9.23
CA THR A 85 -16.62 9.85 -9.25
C THR A 85 -15.37 9.61 -8.40
N GLY A 86 -15.30 8.56 -7.58
CA GLY A 86 -14.11 8.20 -6.80
C GLY A 86 -14.37 6.95 -5.96
N ASN A 87 -13.36 6.05 -5.82
CA ASN A 87 -13.40 4.90 -4.90
C ASN A 87 -12.01 4.28 -4.68
N CYS A 88 -11.76 3.90 -3.43
CA CYS A 88 -11.12 2.67 -2.93
C CYS A 88 -11.74 2.48 -1.50
N PRO A 89 -11.24 1.69 -0.52
CA PRO A 89 -12.02 1.17 0.64
C PRO A 89 -12.41 2.22 1.71
N HIS A 90 -12.49 3.50 1.36
CA HIS A 90 -12.71 4.66 2.22
C HIS A 90 -14.03 4.58 3.01
N PHE A 91 -14.99 3.78 2.50
CA PHE A 91 -16.30 3.50 3.10
C PHE A 91 -16.39 2.11 3.76
N SER A 92 -15.27 1.36 3.89
CA SER A 92 -15.21 0.11 4.65
C SER A 92 -15.22 0.37 6.17
N LYS A 93 -16.00 1.35 6.62
CA LYS A 93 -16.25 1.66 8.03
C LYS A 93 -17.60 1.07 8.45
N PRO A 94 -17.75 0.60 9.70
CA PRO A 94 -19.05 0.25 10.25
C PRO A 94 -20.10 1.35 9.98
N GLY A 95 -21.30 0.97 9.55
CA GLY A 95 -22.40 1.92 9.28
C GLY A 95 -22.30 2.78 8.00
N SER A 96 -21.24 2.70 7.20
CA SER A 96 -21.10 3.48 5.95
C SER A 96 -21.72 2.82 4.72
N VAL A 97 -22.23 3.64 3.78
CA VAL A 97 -22.70 3.19 2.45
C VAL A 97 -21.50 3.11 1.50
N GLY A 98 -20.87 1.94 1.39
CA GLY A 98 -19.77 1.74 0.43
C GLY A 98 -18.81 0.62 0.82
N VAL A 99 -19.25 -0.61 0.63
CA VAL A 99 -18.51 -1.78 1.10
C VAL A 99 -17.31 -2.09 0.19
N PHE A 100 -16.17 -2.58 0.72
CA PHE A 100 -15.12 -3.16 -0.12
C PHE A 100 -15.70 -4.32 -0.92
N MET A 101 -15.84 -4.18 -2.23
CA MET A 101 -16.39 -5.21 -3.12
C MET A 101 -15.38 -5.58 -4.17
N VAL A 102 -14.99 -6.84 -4.27
CA VAL A 102 -14.10 -7.33 -5.34
C VAL A 102 -14.83 -7.30 -6.70
N GLU A 103 -14.11 -6.96 -7.78
CA GLU A 103 -14.65 -6.97 -9.14
C GLU A 103 -15.14 -8.37 -9.60
N ASP A 104 -16.30 -8.41 -10.26
CA ASP A 104 -16.99 -9.67 -10.64
C ASP A 104 -16.13 -10.60 -11.51
N GLY A 105 -15.32 -10.05 -12.41
CA GLY A 105 -14.45 -10.83 -13.28
C GLY A 105 -13.25 -11.44 -12.57
N LEU A 106 -12.87 -10.96 -11.38
CA LEU A 106 -11.69 -11.42 -10.65
C LEU A 106 -12.03 -12.47 -9.58
N LEU A 107 -13.29 -12.56 -9.14
CA LEU A 107 -13.74 -13.50 -8.09
C LEU A 107 -13.47 -14.97 -8.41
N GLN A 108 -13.42 -15.34 -9.70
CA GLN A 108 -13.18 -16.72 -10.14
C GLN A 108 -11.71 -17.00 -10.48
N HIS A 109 -10.91 -15.95 -10.68
CA HIS A 109 -9.52 -16.04 -11.16
C HIS A 109 -8.48 -15.68 -10.08
N ASP A 110 -8.90 -15.02 -9.01
CA ASP A 110 -8.03 -14.56 -7.92
C ASP A 110 -8.65 -14.99 -6.58
N ARG A 111 -7.90 -15.69 -5.74
CA ARG A 111 -8.31 -16.07 -4.37
C ARG A 111 -7.57 -15.28 -3.29
N ASN A 112 -6.72 -14.34 -3.69
CA ASN A 112 -5.84 -13.54 -2.83
C ASN A 112 -6.28 -12.07 -2.77
N HIS A 113 -7.59 -11.84 -2.80
CA HIS A 113 -8.15 -10.52 -2.55
C HIS A 113 -7.73 -10.00 -1.18
N PHE A 114 -7.51 -8.70 -1.06
CA PHE A 114 -7.19 -8.10 0.23
C PHE A 114 -7.77 -6.69 0.37
N LEU A 115 -8.15 -6.38 1.61
CA LEU A 115 -8.21 -5.01 2.11
C LEU A 115 -6.97 -4.78 2.97
N GLN A 116 -6.23 -3.73 2.68
CA GLN A 116 -4.98 -3.40 3.34
C GLN A 116 -5.11 -2.09 4.11
N VAL A 117 -4.52 -2.05 5.29
CA VAL A 117 -4.34 -0.86 6.11
C VAL A 117 -2.85 -0.57 6.35
N ASP A 118 -2.47 0.70 6.31
CA ASP A 118 -1.18 1.28 6.72
C ASP A 118 -1.40 2.09 8.01
N PHE A 119 -1.03 1.55 9.16
CA PHE A 119 -1.17 2.24 10.43
C PHE A 119 -0.19 3.43 10.61
N ARG A 120 0.70 3.70 9.65
CA ARG A 120 1.78 4.73 9.64
C ARG A 120 2.84 4.56 10.72
N SER A 121 2.63 3.63 11.64
CA SER A 121 3.50 3.29 12.77
C SER A 121 3.19 1.85 13.16
N ARG A 122 4.19 1.15 13.73
CA ARG A 122 3.98 -0.20 14.26
C ARG A 122 2.82 -0.18 15.23
N THR A 123 1.84 -1.04 15.00
CA THR A 123 0.61 -1.10 15.78
C THR A 123 0.40 -2.53 16.24
N LYS A 124 0.17 -2.70 17.54
CA LYS A 124 -0.33 -3.93 18.11
C LYS A 124 -1.82 -4.02 17.80
N VAL A 125 -2.25 -5.02 17.05
CA VAL A 125 -3.65 -5.31 16.70
C VAL A 125 -4.06 -6.58 17.43
N GLU A 126 -5.13 -6.48 18.21
CA GLU A 126 -5.64 -7.54 19.09
C GLU A 126 -6.98 -8.10 18.62
N MET A 127 -7.79 -7.27 17.95
CA MET A 127 -9.09 -7.71 17.43
C MET A 127 -9.40 -7.00 16.12
N VAL A 128 -10.22 -7.65 15.31
CA VAL A 128 -10.79 -7.11 14.08
C VAL A 128 -12.29 -7.35 14.09
N SER A 129 -13.09 -6.31 13.85
CA SER A 129 -14.53 -6.47 13.59
C SER A 129 -14.80 -6.38 12.10
N ILE A 130 -15.59 -7.31 11.55
CA ILE A 130 -16.05 -7.28 10.16
C ILE A 130 -17.57 -7.28 10.12
N GLU A 131 -18.13 -6.36 9.34
CA GLU A 131 -19.56 -6.23 9.07
C GLU A 131 -19.85 -6.46 7.58
N GLY A 132 -21.08 -6.87 7.26
CA GLY A 132 -21.52 -7.09 5.88
C GLY A 132 -23.04 -7.22 5.80
N SER A 133 -23.61 -7.20 4.58
CA SER A 133 -25.06 -7.30 4.41
C SER A 133 -25.54 -8.75 4.45
N HIS A 134 -26.85 -8.95 4.65
CA HIS A 134 -27.45 -10.30 4.76
C HIS A 134 -27.16 -11.20 3.53
N GLU A 135 -27.16 -10.62 2.33
CA GLU A 135 -26.96 -11.36 1.07
C GLU A 135 -25.53 -11.28 0.52
N ILE A 136 -24.75 -10.27 0.92
CA ILE A 136 -23.41 -10.02 0.39
C ILE A 136 -22.45 -9.73 1.55
N HIS A 137 -21.68 -10.75 1.95
CA HIS A 137 -20.71 -10.64 3.04
C HIS A 137 -19.57 -11.66 2.95
N VAL A 138 -18.44 -11.30 3.54
CA VAL A 138 -17.36 -12.23 3.87
C VAL A 138 -17.77 -13.12 5.05
N LYS A 139 -17.56 -14.43 4.92
CA LYS A 139 -17.81 -15.45 5.96
C LYS A 139 -16.55 -15.83 6.71
N SER A 140 -15.40 -15.79 6.04
CA SER A 140 -14.10 -16.07 6.65
C SER A 140 -12.96 -15.34 5.95
N PHE A 141 -11.89 -15.08 6.70
CA PHE A 141 -10.71 -14.36 6.21
C PHE A 141 -9.42 -14.84 6.87
N GLN A 142 -8.30 -14.56 6.20
CA GLN A 142 -6.96 -14.66 6.78
C GLN A 142 -6.42 -13.26 7.06
N VAL A 143 -5.47 -13.17 7.98
CA VAL A 143 -4.77 -11.92 8.31
C VAL A 143 -3.32 -12.03 7.89
N HIS A 144 -2.84 -11.09 7.09
CA HIS A 144 -1.42 -10.98 6.74
C HIS A 144 -0.88 -9.68 7.33
N SER A 145 0.37 -9.66 7.80
CA SER A 145 0.99 -8.50 8.42
C SER A 145 2.34 -8.17 7.79
N SER A 146 2.69 -6.90 7.69
CA SER A 146 3.96 -6.43 7.13
C SER A 146 4.45 -5.16 7.82
N ASP A 147 5.74 -5.02 8.11
CA ASP A 147 6.31 -3.77 8.63
C ASP A 147 6.79 -2.81 7.54
N ASP A 148 7.01 -3.31 6.33
CA ASP A 148 7.59 -2.55 5.22
C ASP A 148 6.63 -2.45 4.01
N ASN A 149 5.42 -3.03 4.13
CA ASN A 149 4.42 -3.16 3.06
C ASN A 149 4.98 -3.88 1.83
N ILE A 150 5.92 -4.79 2.08
CA ILE A 150 6.67 -5.50 1.06
C ILE A 150 6.68 -7.00 1.41
N MET A 151 7.15 -7.34 2.61
CA MET A 151 7.14 -8.70 3.11
C MET A 151 5.92 -8.93 3.97
N TRP A 152 5.10 -9.89 3.58
CA TRP A 152 3.85 -10.20 4.25
C TRP A 152 3.95 -11.55 4.95
N MET A 153 3.70 -11.53 6.25
CA MET A 153 3.62 -12.71 7.09
C MET A 153 2.16 -13.15 7.21
N VAL A 154 1.83 -14.40 6.91
CA VAL A 154 0.48 -14.92 7.18
C VAL A 154 0.38 -15.23 8.66
N TYR A 155 -0.72 -14.81 9.27
CA TYR A 155 -1.02 -15.14 10.65
C TYR A 155 -1.40 -16.63 10.75
N LYS A 156 -0.68 -17.36 11.60
CA LYS A 156 -0.72 -18.83 11.67
C LYS A 156 -0.97 -19.34 13.07
N ASP A 157 -1.53 -20.53 13.13
CA ASP A 157 -1.64 -21.30 14.36
C ASP A 157 -0.24 -21.76 14.75
N LYS A 158 0.23 -21.37 15.94
CA LYS A 158 1.58 -21.71 16.41
C LYS A 158 1.81 -23.20 16.60
N THR A 159 0.76 -23.99 16.79
CA THR A 159 0.84 -25.44 17.01
C THR A 159 0.82 -26.21 15.70
N THR A 160 -0.01 -25.80 14.73
CA THR A 160 -0.16 -26.54 13.47
C THR A 160 0.64 -25.97 12.30
N GLY A 161 1.13 -24.72 12.41
CA GLY A 161 1.81 -23.99 11.35
C GLY A 161 0.92 -23.62 10.15
N ARG A 162 -0.39 -23.91 10.22
CA ARG A 162 -1.35 -23.61 9.16
C ARG A 162 -1.84 -22.16 9.26
N PRO A 163 -2.14 -21.50 8.12
CA PRO A 163 -2.80 -20.20 8.11
C PRO A 163 -4.09 -20.21 8.94
N ASN A 164 -4.27 -19.23 9.82
CA ASN A 164 -5.48 -19.08 10.61
C ASN A 164 -6.59 -18.47 9.76
N GLU A 165 -7.72 -19.16 9.71
CA GLU A 165 -8.94 -18.67 9.08
C GLU A 165 -9.91 -18.19 10.16
N PHE A 166 -10.11 -16.89 10.22
CA PHE A 166 -10.98 -16.23 11.18
C PHE A 166 -12.42 -16.17 10.67
N PRO A 167 -13.42 -16.38 11.54
CA PRO A 167 -14.81 -16.16 11.19
C PRO A 167 -15.09 -14.66 11.01
N ALA A 168 -15.78 -14.31 9.93
CA ALA A 168 -16.40 -12.99 9.73
C ALA A 168 -17.91 -13.10 9.97
N ASN A 169 -18.74 -12.58 9.07
CA ASN A 169 -20.18 -12.51 9.31
C ASN A 169 -20.87 -13.88 9.11
N ASP A 170 -21.83 -14.21 9.97
CA ASP A 170 -22.54 -15.51 10.03
C ASP A 170 -24.07 -15.41 9.87
N LYS A 171 -24.56 -14.36 9.19
CA LYS A 171 -25.99 -14.01 8.95
C LYS A 171 -26.76 -13.53 10.18
N SER A 172 -26.32 -13.86 11.39
CA SER A 172 -27.08 -13.64 12.64
C SER A 172 -26.74 -12.32 13.35
N THR A 173 -25.64 -11.69 12.98
CA THR A 173 -25.11 -10.49 13.65
C THR A 173 -24.78 -9.38 12.65
N PRO A 174 -25.00 -8.09 12.98
CA PRO A 174 -24.58 -6.98 12.13
C PRO A 174 -23.05 -6.92 11.95
N ALA A 175 -22.31 -7.35 12.97
CA ALA A 175 -20.85 -7.30 13.06
C ALA A 175 -20.31 -8.53 13.77
N LYS A 176 -19.21 -9.11 13.26
CA LYS A 176 -18.45 -10.16 13.95
C LYS A 176 -17.09 -9.66 14.38
N VAL A 177 -16.82 -9.73 15.68
CA VAL A 177 -15.51 -9.47 16.26
C VAL A 177 -14.71 -10.78 16.31
N SER A 178 -13.53 -10.77 15.70
CA SER A 178 -12.55 -11.85 15.74
C SER A 178 -11.34 -11.43 16.57
N VAL A 179 -11.01 -12.22 17.59
CA VAL A 179 -9.84 -12.02 18.46
C VAL A 179 -8.60 -12.60 17.79
N ILE A 180 -7.54 -11.80 17.70
CA ILE A 180 -6.24 -12.18 17.19
C ILE A 180 -5.33 -12.49 18.38
N SER A 181 -5.24 -13.78 18.74
CA SER A 181 -4.41 -14.26 19.85
C SER A 181 -3.41 -15.31 19.37
N PRO A 182 -2.08 -15.07 19.51
CA PRO A 182 -1.44 -13.85 20.01
C PRO A 182 -1.63 -12.59 19.14
N PRO A 183 -1.53 -11.37 19.70
CA PRO A 183 -1.69 -10.14 18.94
C PRO A 183 -0.64 -9.96 17.85
N ILE A 184 -1.03 -9.31 16.75
CA ILE A 184 -0.13 -8.94 15.65
C ILE A 184 0.51 -7.60 15.96
N ILE A 185 1.81 -7.48 15.80
CA ILE A 185 2.53 -6.20 15.89
C ILE A 185 3.09 -5.88 14.51
N SER A 186 2.55 -4.85 13.86
CA SER A 186 2.87 -4.55 12.47
C SER A 186 2.48 -3.12 12.08
N GLN A 187 3.17 -2.51 11.11
CA GLN A 187 2.70 -1.25 10.51
C GLN A 187 1.56 -1.47 9.51
N TYR A 188 1.60 -2.55 8.74
CA TYR A 188 0.63 -2.83 7.70
C TYR A 188 -0.09 -4.14 8.01
N LEU A 189 -1.37 -4.20 7.65
CA LEU A 189 -2.18 -5.39 7.84
C LEU A 189 -3.12 -5.56 6.64
N ARG A 190 -3.20 -6.79 6.13
CA ARG A 190 -4.07 -7.22 5.04
C ARG A 190 -5.10 -8.20 5.59
N ILE A 191 -6.33 -8.00 5.17
CA ILE A 191 -7.47 -8.85 5.47
C ILE A 191 -7.82 -9.52 4.17
N ASN A 192 -7.66 -10.83 4.13
CA ASN A 192 -7.74 -11.65 2.93
C ASN A 192 -8.99 -12.53 2.99
N PRO A 193 -10.10 -12.16 2.34
CA PRO A 193 -11.31 -12.96 2.30
C PRO A 193 -11.04 -14.35 1.70
N ARG A 194 -11.48 -15.40 2.40
CA ARG A 194 -11.31 -16.80 1.96
C ARG A 194 -12.62 -17.47 1.59
N SER A 195 -13.71 -17.11 2.26
CA SER A 195 -15.04 -17.52 1.84
C SER A 195 -16.06 -16.40 2.04
N TRP A 196 -17.08 -16.37 1.20
CA TRP A 196 -18.11 -15.31 1.19
C TRP A 196 -19.47 -15.86 0.75
N ARG A 197 -20.51 -15.06 0.98
CA ARG A 197 -21.85 -15.27 0.44
C ARG A 197 -22.04 -14.32 -0.74
N THR A 198 -22.35 -14.88 -1.91
CA THR A 198 -22.59 -14.17 -3.18
C THR A 198 -21.37 -13.40 -3.72
N ARG A 199 -20.83 -12.42 -2.98
CA ARG A 199 -19.62 -11.66 -3.31
C ARG A 199 -18.80 -11.31 -2.07
N VAL A 200 -17.54 -10.97 -2.28
CA VAL A 200 -16.69 -10.38 -1.23
C VAL A 200 -17.17 -8.97 -0.93
N SER A 201 -17.59 -8.74 0.31
CA SER A 201 -18.15 -7.48 0.79
C SER A 201 -17.90 -7.38 2.30
N MET A 202 -17.11 -6.40 2.76
CA MET A 202 -16.88 -6.15 4.19
C MET A 202 -16.67 -4.66 4.54
N ALA A 203 -17.21 -4.25 5.68
CA ALA A 203 -16.76 -3.09 6.45
C ALA A 203 -15.94 -3.58 7.66
N ILE A 204 -14.92 -2.83 8.07
CA ILE A 204 -13.92 -3.30 9.01
C ILE A 204 -13.54 -2.28 10.06
N GLU A 205 -13.27 -2.77 11.28
CA GLU A 205 -12.74 -2.00 12.39
C GLU A 205 -11.55 -2.75 13.02
N PHE A 206 -10.49 -2.03 13.38
CA PHE A 206 -9.29 -2.58 14.02
C PHE A 206 -9.21 -2.11 15.47
N TYR A 207 -8.84 -3.02 16.38
CA TYR A 207 -8.67 -2.69 17.81
C TYR A 207 -7.26 -3.02 18.27
N GLY A 208 -6.63 -2.07 18.98
CA GLY A 208 -5.30 -2.25 19.54
C GLY A 208 -4.61 -0.95 19.93
N CYS A 209 -3.27 -0.91 19.93
CA CYS A 209 -2.48 0.24 20.34
C CYS A 209 -1.25 0.49 19.45
N ARG A 210 -0.90 1.76 19.21
CA ARG A 210 0.31 2.12 18.47
C ARG A 210 1.54 1.88 19.36
N LEU A 211 2.52 1.18 18.82
CA LEU A 211 3.84 1.01 19.40
C LEU A 211 4.78 2.06 18.82
N VAL A 212 5.51 2.75 19.68
CA VAL A 212 6.54 3.71 19.26
C VAL A 212 7.83 2.94 19.01
N ASP A 213 8.07 2.50 17.77
CA ASP A 213 9.33 1.85 17.36
C ASP A 213 9.92 2.57 16.12
N LYS A 214 11.22 2.92 16.19
CA LYS A 214 11.90 3.89 15.30
C LYS A 214 12.65 3.28 14.12
N ARG A 215 12.71 1.94 14.01
CA ARG A 215 13.77 1.30 13.20
C ARG A 215 13.44 1.02 11.72
N ASN A 216 12.20 0.82 11.30
CA ASN A 216 11.87 0.43 9.89
C ASN A 216 10.53 0.96 9.33
N VAL A 217 10.03 2.08 9.82
CA VAL A 217 8.77 2.72 9.36
C VAL A 217 9.12 3.75 8.26
N PRO A 218 8.36 3.89 7.16
CA PRO A 218 8.44 5.08 6.30
C PRO A 218 8.33 6.32 7.19
N ARG A 219 9.36 7.16 7.17
CA ARG A 219 9.50 8.27 8.11
C ARG A 219 9.01 9.55 7.45
N PRO A 220 7.72 9.92 7.58
CA PRO A 220 7.23 11.18 7.04
C PRO A 220 7.99 12.32 7.70
N LEU A 221 8.42 13.28 6.89
CA LEU A 221 9.16 14.44 7.38
C LEU A 221 8.23 15.53 7.93
N GLY A 222 6.93 15.42 7.64
CA GLY A 222 5.88 16.09 8.40
C GLY A 222 5.03 17.06 7.61
N MET A 223 4.79 16.80 6.32
CA MET A 223 3.77 17.52 5.57
C MET A 223 2.39 17.26 6.18
N GLU A 224 2.03 16.00 6.38
CA GLU A 224 0.74 15.60 6.94
C GLU A 224 0.60 15.95 8.43
N SER A 225 1.67 15.79 9.21
CA SER A 225 1.63 16.01 10.68
C SER A 225 1.66 17.48 11.06
N GLY A 226 2.04 18.38 10.14
CA GLY A 226 2.28 19.79 10.44
C GLY A 226 3.65 20.06 11.06
N THR A 227 4.53 19.06 11.20
CA THR A 227 5.89 19.27 11.71
C THR A 227 6.71 20.17 10.77
N ILE A 228 6.52 20.02 9.45
CA ILE A 228 6.96 21.02 8.47
C ILE A 228 5.96 22.17 8.54
N LYS A 229 6.42 23.38 8.87
CA LYS A 229 5.57 24.57 9.03
C LYS A 229 5.18 25.18 7.69
N ASP A 230 4.10 25.96 7.64
CA ASP A 230 3.65 26.61 6.40
C ASP A 230 4.71 27.58 5.83
N SER A 231 5.53 28.19 6.69
CA SER A 231 6.65 29.04 6.26
C SER A 231 7.74 28.28 5.49
N GLN A 232 7.79 26.96 5.63
CA GLN A 232 8.74 26.09 4.93
C GLN A 232 8.22 25.60 3.57
N ILE A 233 6.97 25.92 3.22
CA ILE A 233 6.34 25.52 1.97
C ILE A 233 6.25 26.75 1.08
N THR A 234 6.81 26.72 -0.13
CA THR A 234 6.69 27.83 -1.09
C THR A 234 6.17 27.30 -2.42
N ALA A 235 5.38 28.10 -3.13
CA ALA A 235 4.87 27.76 -4.45
C ALA A 235 5.19 28.87 -5.45
N SER A 236 5.35 28.53 -6.72
CA SER A 236 5.56 29.53 -7.79
C SER A 236 4.31 30.36 -8.05
N SER A 237 3.13 29.75 -7.90
CA SER A 237 1.83 30.40 -7.90
C SER A 237 0.84 29.57 -7.10
N GLU A 238 -0.28 30.18 -6.74
CA GLU A 238 -1.40 29.51 -6.07
C GLU A 238 -2.72 30.16 -6.49
N THR A 239 -3.81 29.40 -6.45
CA THR A 239 -5.16 29.97 -6.64
C THR A 239 -5.79 30.32 -5.30
N GLU A 240 -6.79 31.21 -5.31
CA GLU A 240 -7.52 31.64 -4.12
C GLU A 240 -8.02 30.47 -3.26
N ASN A 241 -8.55 29.42 -3.89
CA ASN A 241 -9.09 28.22 -3.23
C ASN A 241 -8.12 27.03 -3.21
N GLY A 242 -6.81 27.26 -3.43
CA GLY A 242 -5.82 26.19 -3.51
C GLY A 242 -4.42 26.69 -3.17
N THR A 243 -4.27 27.19 -1.95
CA THR A 243 -3.04 27.76 -1.42
C THR A 243 -1.99 26.69 -1.10
N ARG A 244 -0.72 27.09 -1.03
CA ARG A 244 0.43 26.19 -0.81
C ARG A 244 0.37 25.39 0.49
N ASP A 245 -0.18 25.94 1.56
CA ASP A 245 -0.37 25.26 2.86
C ASP A 245 -1.37 24.10 2.78
N GLN A 246 -2.25 24.11 1.78
CA GLN A 246 -3.17 23.01 1.47
C GLN A 246 -2.51 21.85 0.72
N SER A 247 -1.22 21.95 0.37
CA SER A 247 -0.46 20.87 -0.29
C SER A 247 -0.19 19.66 0.60
N ARG A 248 -0.63 19.65 1.85
CA ARG A 248 -0.33 18.57 2.80
C ARG A 248 -1.13 17.32 2.48
N LEU A 249 -0.48 16.15 2.50
CA LEU A 249 -1.16 14.87 2.36
C LEU A 249 -2.32 14.76 3.37
N ASN A 250 -3.50 14.32 2.91
CA ASN A 250 -4.70 14.19 3.73
C ASN A 250 -5.18 15.47 4.43
N ALA A 251 -4.94 16.66 3.86
CA ALA A 251 -5.48 17.92 4.38
C ALA A 251 -7.02 18.00 4.37
N GLY A 252 -7.71 17.03 3.77
CA GLY A 252 -9.15 17.02 3.52
C GLY A 252 -9.45 16.97 2.02
N PRO A 253 -10.62 16.46 1.60
CA PRO A 253 -10.93 16.18 0.19
C PRO A 253 -10.86 17.40 -0.72
N GLU A 254 -11.27 18.57 -0.20
CA GLU A 254 -11.32 19.84 -0.93
C GLU A 254 -10.01 20.64 -0.90
N LYS A 255 -9.08 20.26 -0.02
CA LYS A 255 -7.83 21.02 0.17
C LYS A 255 -6.74 20.44 -0.70
N ALA A 256 -6.12 21.28 -1.52
CA ALA A 256 -4.93 20.95 -2.28
C ALA A 256 -4.23 22.25 -2.70
N TRP A 257 -2.91 22.20 -2.90
CA TRP A 257 -2.25 23.29 -3.61
C TRP A 257 -2.62 23.19 -5.09
N CYS A 258 -3.08 24.31 -5.65
CA CYS A 258 -3.47 24.44 -7.04
C CYS A 258 -2.65 25.50 -7.73
N VAL A 259 -1.91 25.08 -8.75
CA VAL A 259 -1.12 26.00 -9.57
C VAL A 259 -2.00 26.81 -10.51
N GLN A 260 -1.68 28.08 -10.72
CA GLN A 260 -2.36 28.91 -11.71
C GLN A 260 -2.10 28.39 -13.13
N GLU A 261 -3.08 28.51 -14.01
CA GLU A 261 -2.95 28.03 -15.39
C GLU A 261 -1.90 28.81 -16.19
N SER A 262 -1.77 30.11 -15.92
CA SER A 262 -0.80 31.02 -16.53
C SER A 262 0.65 30.82 -16.05
N ASP A 263 0.87 30.07 -14.96
CA ASP A 263 2.21 29.84 -14.43
C ASP A 263 2.95 28.80 -15.26
N HIS A 264 4.14 29.16 -15.72
CA HIS A 264 5.05 28.29 -16.48
C HIS A 264 6.07 27.56 -15.61
N ASN A 265 6.37 28.07 -14.40
CA ASN A 265 7.30 27.43 -13.47
C ASN A 265 6.65 26.25 -12.75
N ARG A 266 5.42 26.44 -12.26
CA ARG A 266 4.55 25.39 -11.71
C ARG A 266 5.23 24.48 -10.67
N THR A 267 5.89 25.08 -9.69
CA THR A 267 6.63 24.36 -8.67
C THR A 267 6.08 24.56 -7.27
N LEU A 268 6.07 23.50 -6.48
CA LEU A 268 5.91 23.51 -5.03
C LEU A 268 7.23 23.06 -4.39
N THR A 269 7.76 23.87 -3.50
CA THR A 269 9.04 23.65 -2.80
C THR A 269 8.79 23.44 -1.32
N ILE A 270 9.42 22.40 -0.78
CA ILE A 270 9.42 22.08 0.64
C ILE A 270 10.83 22.23 1.17
N ASP A 271 11.02 23.16 2.11
CA ASP A 271 12.28 23.42 2.80
C ASP A 271 12.36 22.61 4.09
N LEU A 272 13.22 21.60 4.12
CA LEU A 272 13.40 20.71 5.27
C LEU A 272 14.30 21.33 6.35
N GLN A 273 14.91 22.49 6.10
CA GLN A 273 15.85 23.24 6.96
C GLN A 273 17.15 22.50 7.35
N LYS A 274 17.19 21.17 7.20
CA LYS A 274 18.33 20.30 7.44
C LYS A 274 18.44 19.30 6.31
N GLU A 275 19.60 18.68 6.16
CA GLU A 275 19.82 17.66 5.15
C GLU A 275 19.21 16.32 5.58
N TYR A 276 18.39 15.74 4.70
CA TYR A 276 17.80 14.41 4.86
C TYR A 276 18.21 13.52 3.69
N SER A 277 18.33 12.22 3.96
CA SER A 277 18.30 11.17 2.94
C SER A 277 16.84 10.87 2.59
N ILE A 278 16.36 11.43 1.49
CA ILE A 278 15.00 11.25 0.98
C ILE A 278 14.90 9.89 0.28
N THR A 279 13.93 9.09 0.69
CA THR A 279 13.76 7.71 0.22
C THR A 279 12.48 7.53 -0.59
N GLN A 280 11.42 8.27 -0.27
CA GLN A 280 10.12 8.14 -0.94
C GLN A 280 9.39 9.49 -0.99
N ILE A 281 8.45 9.58 -1.91
CA ILE A 281 7.46 10.67 -1.97
C ILE A 281 6.06 10.09 -2.16
N SER A 282 5.06 10.74 -1.57
CA SER A 282 3.65 10.44 -1.83
C SER A 282 2.98 11.62 -2.49
N ILE A 283 2.09 11.35 -3.45
CA ILE A 283 1.30 12.34 -4.18
C ILE A 283 -0.17 11.93 -4.09
N GLN A 284 -1.04 12.90 -3.89
CA GLN A 284 -2.48 12.71 -3.77
C GLN A 284 -3.23 13.83 -4.51
N GLY A 285 -4.23 13.51 -5.32
CA GLY A 285 -5.02 14.52 -6.01
C GLY A 285 -6.07 15.18 -5.12
N LYS A 286 -6.72 16.23 -5.62
CA LYS A 286 -7.93 16.80 -4.99
C LYS A 286 -9.15 15.96 -5.33
N MET A 287 -10.15 15.88 -4.43
CA MET A 287 -11.39 15.17 -4.72
C MET A 287 -12.20 15.91 -5.79
N CYS A 288 -12.82 15.15 -6.69
CA CYS A 288 -13.64 15.66 -7.79
C CYS A 288 -15.11 15.56 -7.38
N HIS A 289 -15.72 16.68 -7.00
CA HIS A 289 -17.15 16.72 -6.70
C HIS A 289 -17.99 16.68 -7.98
N PRO A 290 -19.10 15.91 -8.03
CA PRO A 290 -19.95 15.78 -9.21
C PRO A 290 -20.53 17.11 -9.71
N ASP A 291 -20.78 18.05 -8.79
CA ASP A 291 -21.49 19.30 -9.07
C ASP A 291 -20.54 20.48 -9.43
N ASN A 292 -19.22 20.27 -9.37
CA ASN A 292 -18.20 21.30 -9.59
C ASN A 292 -17.22 20.93 -10.72
N ILE A 293 -16.56 21.93 -11.30
CA ILE A 293 -15.46 21.72 -12.25
C ILE A 293 -14.29 21.06 -11.51
N CYS A 294 -13.98 19.81 -11.87
CA CYS A 294 -12.93 19.06 -11.20
C CYS A 294 -11.54 19.59 -11.51
N GLU A 295 -10.83 19.98 -10.45
CA GLU A 295 -9.44 20.36 -10.54
C GLU A 295 -8.58 19.10 -10.53
N MET A 296 -8.14 18.70 -11.72
CA MET A 296 -7.47 17.41 -11.91
C MET A 296 -6.09 17.39 -11.25
N PRO A 297 -5.68 16.25 -10.66
CA PRO A 297 -4.29 16.04 -10.30
C PRO A 297 -3.37 16.01 -11.51
N PRO A 298 -2.07 16.31 -11.32
CA PRO A 298 -1.09 16.19 -12.39
C PRO A 298 -0.94 14.74 -12.80
N GLU A 299 -0.86 14.49 -14.11
CA GLU A 299 -0.65 13.16 -14.68
C GLU A 299 0.74 12.60 -14.35
N PHE A 300 1.71 13.50 -14.15
CA PHE A 300 3.06 13.19 -13.70
C PHE A 300 3.68 14.40 -13.01
N VAL A 301 4.74 14.17 -12.24
CA VAL A 301 5.55 15.19 -11.58
C VAL A 301 7.04 14.95 -11.86
N TYR A 302 7.81 16.02 -12.01
CA TYR A 302 9.27 15.96 -11.92
C TYR A 302 9.72 16.34 -10.51
N LEU A 303 10.80 15.72 -10.04
CA LEU A 303 11.43 16.12 -8.78
C LEU A 303 12.73 16.88 -9.02
N LYS A 304 12.98 17.89 -8.18
CA LYS A 304 14.32 18.47 -8.00
C LYS A 304 14.71 18.41 -6.53
N PHE A 305 15.97 18.10 -6.29
CA PHE A 305 16.58 18.03 -4.96
C PHE A 305 17.67 19.11 -4.91
N ASP A 306 17.52 20.08 -4.00
CA ASP A 306 18.38 21.27 -3.92
C ASP A 306 18.56 21.96 -5.30
N GLY A 307 17.46 22.08 -6.06
CA GLY A 307 17.44 22.69 -7.40
C GLY A 307 17.90 21.79 -8.54
N LYS A 308 18.58 20.66 -8.27
CA LYS A 308 19.03 19.72 -9.29
C LYS A 308 17.91 18.77 -9.69
N ARG A 309 17.58 18.72 -10.98
CA ARG A 309 16.52 17.86 -11.51
C ARG A 309 16.91 16.38 -11.40
N PHE A 310 16.04 15.57 -10.81
CA PHE A 310 16.22 14.14 -10.69
C PHE A 310 16.19 13.46 -12.07
N ARG A 311 17.16 12.59 -12.31
CA ARG A 311 17.34 11.85 -13.56
C ARG A 311 17.51 10.37 -13.27
N GLN A 312 16.93 9.55 -14.13
CA GLN A 312 17.11 8.09 -14.11
C GLN A 312 17.51 7.67 -15.53
N ASN A 313 18.54 6.83 -15.65
CA ASN A 313 19.09 6.39 -16.94
C ASN A 313 19.43 7.58 -17.88
N GLY A 314 19.99 8.66 -17.31
CA GLY A 314 20.34 9.90 -18.03
C GLY A 314 19.16 10.81 -18.43
N LYS A 315 17.92 10.31 -18.37
CA LYS A 315 16.70 11.03 -18.75
C LYS A 315 16.04 11.70 -17.54
N LYS A 316 15.29 12.78 -17.77
CA LYS A 316 14.45 13.41 -16.72
C LYS A 316 13.40 12.38 -16.30
N LYS A 317 13.39 11.97 -15.02
CA LYS A 317 12.42 10.98 -14.55
C LYS A 317 11.06 11.64 -14.32
N ARG A 318 10.04 11.14 -15.02
CA ARG A 318 8.63 11.45 -14.77
C ARG A 318 8.13 10.48 -13.71
N PHE A 319 7.60 11.00 -12.61
CA PHE A 319 6.92 10.22 -11.59
C PHE A 319 5.42 10.27 -11.91
N PRO A 320 4.77 9.13 -12.22
CA PRO A 320 3.32 9.09 -12.42
C PRO A 320 2.56 9.77 -11.27
N GLY A 321 1.66 10.69 -11.57
CA GLY A 321 0.84 11.34 -10.57
C GLY A 321 -0.40 10.53 -10.21
N SER A 322 -1.16 10.99 -9.21
CA SER A 322 -2.45 10.37 -8.90
C SER A 322 -3.49 10.75 -9.95
N HIS A 323 -4.38 9.83 -10.31
CA HIS A 323 -5.51 10.10 -11.20
C HIS A 323 -6.83 10.37 -10.46
N SER A 324 -6.76 10.44 -9.13
CA SER A 324 -7.89 10.66 -8.22
C SER A 324 -7.38 11.27 -6.91
N ASP A 325 -8.18 11.21 -5.86
CA ASP A 325 -7.81 11.57 -4.49
C ASP A 325 -6.98 10.48 -3.77
N HIS A 326 -6.58 9.42 -4.48
CA HIS A 326 -5.73 8.37 -3.93
C HIS A 326 -4.29 8.79 -3.74
N VAL A 327 -3.66 8.20 -2.73
CA VAL A 327 -2.22 8.35 -2.50
C VAL A 327 -1.45 7.37 -3.35
N ILE A 328 -0.54 7.89 -4.15
CA ILE A 328 0.47 7.13 -4.87
C ILE A 328 1.84 7.44 -4.26
N THR A 329 2.57 6.40 -3.88
CA THR A 329 3.92 6.52 -3.31
C THR A 329 4.95 5.99 -4.30
N HIS A 330 6.01 6.76 -4.52
CA HIS A 330 7.15 6.38 -5.35
C HIS A 330 8.39 6.19 -4.49
N THR A 331 9.20 5.17 -4.82
CA THR A 331 10.44 4.89 -4.11
C THR A 331 11.64 5.37 -4.93
N LEU A 332 12.53 6.13 -4.29
CA LEU A 332 13.77 6.56 -4.90
C LEU A 332 14.79 5.41 -4.81
N ILE A 333 15.00 4.73 -5.95
CA ILE A 333 16.00 3.65 -6.11
C ILE A 333 17.37 4.07 -5.57
N VAL A 334 17.71 5.33 -5.83
CA VAL A 334 18.86 5.99 -5.25
C VAL A 334 18.30 7.07 -4.33
N PRO A 335 18.37 6.89 -2.99
CA PRO A 335 17.99 7.93 -2.05
C PRO A 335 18.73 9.23 -2.35
N GLN A 336 18.03 10.35 -2.21
CA GLN A 336 18.57 11.67 -2.54
C GLN A 336 18.86 12.44 -1.26
N LYS A 337 20.10 12.88 -1.08
CA LYS A 337 20.44 13.80 0.00
C LYS A 337 20.02 15.20 -0.41
N ALA A 338 19.15 15.81 0.39
CA ALA A 338 18.65 17.15 0.09
C ALA A 338 18.16 17.87 1.34
N SER A 339 18.22 19.20 1.29
CA SER A 339 17.53 20.10 2.23
C SER A 339 16.25 20.67 1.64
N LYS A 340 16.11 20.69 0.31
CA LYS A 340 14.93 21.18 -0.41
C LYS A 340 14.43 20.14 -1.41
N VAL A 341 13.14 19.84 -1.33
CA VAL A 341 12.43 18.98 -2.29
C VAL A 341 11.46 19.82 -3.10
N ILE A 342 11.59 19.79 -4.42
CA ILE A 342 10.77 20.58 -5.33
C ILE A 342 9.97 19.63 -6.22
N PHE A 343 8.65 19.73 -6.13
CA PHE A 343 7.70 19.11 -7.04
C PHE A 343 7.47 20.07 -8.20
N ASP A 344 7.82 19.64 -9.40
CA ASP A 344 7.82 20.45 -10.62
C ASP A 344 6.81 19.87 -11.61
N LEU A 345 5.73 20.63 -11.85
CA LEU A 345 4.64 20.30 -12.76
C LEU A 345 4.83 20.85 -14.18
N SER A 346 6.04 21.31 -14.52
CA SER A 346 6.35 21.76 -15.88
C SER A 346 6.03 20.68 -16.92
N GLY A 347 5.29 21.08 -17.96
CA GLY A 347 4.81 20.17 -19.01
C GLY A 347 3.39 19.61 -18.78
N THR A 348 2.78 19.85 -17.62
CA THR A 348 1.32 19.69 -17.44
C THR A 348 0.56 20.87 -18.04
N LYS A 349 -0.70 20.68 -18.41
CA LYS A 349 -1.58 21.71 -18.99
C LYS A 349 -2.78 21.96 -18.08
N GLY A 350 -3.41 23.14 -18.18
CA GLY A 350 -4.60 23.47 -17.39
C GLY A 350 -4.34 23.65 -15.90
N LYS A 351 -5.39 23.89 -15.11
CA LYS A 351 -5.29 23.91 -13.65
C LYS A 351 -4.95 22.51 -13.11
N ARG A 352 -3.96 22.41 -12.22
CA ARG A 352 -3.56 21.15 -11.57
C ARG A 352 -3.47 21.33 -10.08
N CYS A 353 -4.00 20.36 -9.33
CA CYS A 353 -4.02 20.41 -7.88
C CYS A 353 -3.44 19.15 -7.27
N MET A 354 -2.59 19.29 -6.26
CA MET A 354 -1.99 18.15 -5.59
C MET A 354 -1.71 18.39 -4.12
N ARG A 355 -1.65 17.28 -3.40
CA ARG A 355 -1.16 17.13 -2.03
C ARG A 355 0.03 16.17 -2.04
N VAL A 356 0.94 16.32 -1.09
CA VAL A 356 2.22 15.58 -1.05
C VAL A 356 2.67 15.26 0.36
N GLU A 357 3.49 14.21 0.47
CA GLU A 357 4.31 13.90 1.66
C GLU A 357 5.72 13.49 1.21
N VAL A 358 6.72 13.78 2.04
CA VAL A 358 8.12 13.42 1.80
C VAL A 358 8.57 12.48 2.91
N TYR A 359 9.25 11.39 2.55
CA TYR A 359 9.76 10.42 3.50
C TYR A 359 11.28 10.35 3.42
N GLY A 360 11.92 10.24 4.58
CA GLY A 360 13.38 10.13 4.65
C GLY A 360 13.90 10.11 6.08
N LYS A 361 15.22 10.13 6.24
CA LYS A 361 15.87 10.16 7.55
C LYS A 361 17.04 11.13 7.58
N PRO A 362 17.44 11.63 8.76
CA PRO A 362 18.65 12.45 8.87
C PRO A 362 19.85 11.75 8.22
N VAL A 363 20.72 12.50 7.56
CA VAL A 363 21.88 11.94 6.82
C VAL A 363 22.88 11.23 7.70
N GLU A 364 22.87 11.50 9.01
CA GLU A 364 23.71 10.84 10.02
C GLU A 364 23.33 9.36 10.27
N GLU A 365 22.19 8.91 9.76
CA GLU A 365 21.76 7.51 9.85
C GLU A 365 22.16 6.69 8.59
N GLU A 366 22.51 5.40 8.77
CA GLU A 366 22.94 4.48 7.69
C GLU A 366 21.99 4.50 6.48
N GLU A 367 22.47 4.50 5.23
CA GLU A 367 21.60 4.48 4.04
C GLU A 367 20.70 3.23 4.02
N SER A 368 19.39 3.40 3.84
CA SER A 368 18.46 2.27 3.68
C SER A 368 18.55 1.67 2.28
N VAL A 369 18.43 0.35 2.21
CA VAL A 369 18.35 -0.36 0.93
C VAL A 369 17.04 0.01 0.22
N ALA A 370 17.15 0.40 -1.05
CA ALA A 370 15.98 0.72 -1.86
C ALA A 370 15.24 -0.57 -2.18
N ILE A 371 13.93 -0.60 -1.88
CA ILE A 371 13.10 -1.76 -2.12
C ILE A 371 12.00 -1.38 -3.10
N ILE A 372 12.14 -1.86 -4.32
CA ILE A 372 11.22 -1.58 -5.42
C ILE A 372 10.19 -2.68 -5.43
N LYS A 373 8.94 -2.30 -5.22
CA LYS A 373 7.84 -3.24 -5.06
C LYS A 373 7.43 -3.84 -6.38
N ARG A 374 7.25 -3.04 -7.42
CA ARG A 374 6.92 -3.56 -8.74
C ARG A 374 7.81 -2.85 -9.72
N GLY A 375 8.44 -3.61 -10.58
CA GLY A 375 9.33 -3.03 -11.55
C GLY A 375 9.67 -4.02 -12.63
N PHE A 376 10.07 -3.47 -13.77
CA PHE A 376 10.61 -4.27 -14.86
C PHE A 376 11.92 -3.67 -15.34
N LEU A 377 12.78 -4.51 -15.90
CA LEU A 377 14.10 -4.13 -16.36
C LEU A 377 14.37 -4.84 -17.69
N CYS A 378 14.70 -4.06 -18.72
CA CYS A 378 15.12 -4.60 -20.01
C CYS A 378 16.66 -4.70 -20.06
N ALA A 379 17.18 -5.92 -20.03
CA ALA A 379 18.58 -6.25 -20.28
C ALA A 379 18.73 -6.89 -21.67
N TYR A 380 19.95 -7.27 -22.01
CA TYR A 380 20.26 -7.89 -23.29
C TYR A 380 21.56 -8.69 -23.22
N ASP A 381 21.61 -9.79 -23.98
CA ASP A 381 22.86 -10.50 -24.30
C ASP A 381 23.10 -10.45 -25.81
N GLY A 382 24.10 -9.66 -26.23
CA GLY A 382 24.24 -9.31 -27.64
C GLY A 382 23.00 -8.58 -28.15
N ASN A 383 22.32 -9.16 -29.14
CA ASN A 383 21.06 -8.63 -29.68
C ASN A 383 19.81 -9.22 -29.01
N GLN A 384 19.94 -10.25 -28.17
CA GLN A 384 18.79 -10.91 -27.57
C GLN A 384 18.26 -10.10 -26.37
N PRO A 385 17.02 -9.59 -26.39
CA PRO A 385 16.44 -8.89 -25.25
C PRO A 385 16.05 -9.86 -24.14
N ILE A 386 16.24 -9.44 -22.89
CA ILE A 386 15.80 -10.19 -21.71
C ILE A 386 15.03 -9.22 -20.82
N VAL A 387 13.76 -9.51 -20.56
CA VAL A 387 12.94 -8.67 -19.69
C VAL A 387 12.77 -9.34 -18.35
N PHE A 388 13.15 -8.61 -17.31
CA PHE A 388 12.93 -9.02 -15.94
C PHE A 388 11.72 -8.32 -15.36
N LEU A 389 10.97 -9.03 -14.54
CA LEU A 389 9.84 -8.54 -13.79
C LEU A 389 10.05 -8.86 -12.34
N CYS A 390 9.89 -7.90 -11.43
CA CYS A 390 9.82 -8.17 -10.01
C CYS A 390 8.49 -7.69 -9.45
N PHE A 391 7.82 -8.56 -8.71
CA PHE A 391 6.65 -8.25 -7.91
C PHE A 391 6.99 -8.55 -6.45
N GLY A 392 6.96 -7.49 -5.67
CA GLY A 392 7.44 -7.38 -4.31
C GLY A 392 6.40 -7.83 -3.31
N GLU A 393 5.69 -8.90 -3.65
CA GLU A 393 4.75 -9.58 -2.77
C GLU A 393 5.38 -10.92 -2.42
N TYR A 394 6.07 -10.95 -1.28
CA TYR A 394 6.65 -12.16 -0.72
C TYR A 394 5.81 -12.60 0.49
N SER A 395 5.44 -13.88 0.51
CA SER A 395 4.94 -14.57 1.70
C SER A 395 6.01 -15.54 2.18
N GLU A 396 6.36 -15.50 3.48
CA GLU A 396 7.29 -16.47 4.08
C GLU A 396 6.76 -17.92 4.08
N ASP A 397 5.49 -18.11 3.73
CA ASP A 397 4.74 -19.32 4.03
C ASP A 397 4.64 -20.31 2.88
N GLU A 398 5.30 -20.06 1.76
CA GLU A 398 5.37 -21.02 0.68
C GLU A 398 6.42 -22.09 0.99
N VAL A 399 5.97 -23.35 1.08
CA VAL A 399 6.80 -24.56 1.29
C VAL A 399 7.98 -24.64 0.32
N PHE A 400 7.86 -23.98 -0.83
CA PHE A 400 8.94 -23.70 -1.77
C PHE A 400 9.03 -22.19 -1.91
N PRO A 401 10.19 -21.56 -1.63
CA PRO A 401 10.31 -20.11 -1.81
C PRO A 401 10.11 -19.78 -3.29
N ARG A 402 8.97 -19.21 -3.67
CA ARG A 402 8.76 -18.79 -5.07
C ARG A 402 9.62 -17.57 -5.34
N SER A 403 10.16 -17.49 -6.55
CA SER A 403 10.84 -16.27 -6.96
C SER A 403 9.87 -15.09 -7.01
N THR A 404 10.28 -13.95 -6.46
CA THR A 404 9.57 -12.67 -6.61
C THR A 404 10.00 -11.92 -7.88
N CYS A 405 11.05 -12.42 -8.54
CA CYS A 405 11.53 -11.87 -9.80
C CYS A 405 11.55 -12.96 -10.87
N LEU A 406 10.98 -12.67 -12.03
CA LEU A 406 10.94 -13.55 -13.18
C LEU A 406 11.73 -12.92 -14.32
N ARG A 407 12.22 -13.75 -15.24
CA ARG A 407 12.71 -13.31 -16.54
C ARG A 407 11.85 -13.92 -17.65
N THR A 408 11.68 -13.18 -18.74
CA THR A 408 11.07 -13.71 -19.96
C THR A 408 11.93 -14.81 -20.57
N GLN A 409 11.29 -15.86 -21.05
CA GLN A 409 11.88 -16.90 -21.87
C GLN A 409 11.12 -16.95 -23.21
N ASP A 410 11.85 -16.89 -24.30
CA ASP A 410 11.29 -17.06 -25.64
C ASP A 410 11.08 -18.57 -25.89
N ASP A 411 9.82 -18.99 -25.94
CA ASP A 411 9.42 -20.36 -26.27
C ASP A 411 8.93 -20.47 -27.73
N GLY A 412 9.24 -19.48 -28.57
CA GLY A 412 8.91 -19.44 -29.98
C GLY A 412 7.94 -18.32 -30.37
N PRO A 413 7.47 -18.30 -31.64
CA PRO A 413 6.96 -17.09 -32.34
C PRO A 413 5.75 -16.38 -31.71
N SER A 414 5.12 -16.94 -30.68
CA SER A 414 3.94 -16.38 -30.02
C SER A 414 3.80 -16.82 -28.56
N ARG A 415 4.86 -17.34 -27.94
CA ARG A 415 4.84 -17.80 -26.54
C ARG A 415 6.04 -17.22 -25.80
N ILE A 416 5.74 -16.30 -24.89
CA ILE A 416 6.71 -15.82 -23.90
C ILE A 416 6.28 -16.47 -22.59
N SER A 417 7.09 -17.40 -22.09
CA SER A 417 6.95 -17.88 -20.71
C SER A 417 7.87 -17.07 -19.80
N SER A 418 7.81 -17.37 -18.51
CA SER A 418 8.62 -16.69 -17.51
C SER A 418 9.25 -17.70 -16.56
N ILE A 419 10.56 -17.58 -16.36
CA ILE A 419 11.31 -18.40 -15.40
C ILE A 419 11.59 -17.57 -14.14
N GLY A 420 11.41 -18.17 -12.97
CA GLY A 420 11.80 -17.58 -11.70
C GLY A 420 13.32 -17.46 -11.56
N LEU A 421 13.79 -16.28 -11.15
CA LEU A 421 15.16 -16.07 -10.68
C LEU A 421 15.40 -16.73 -9.32
N ASP A 422 16.59 -16.51 -8.77
CA ASP A 422 16.99 -16.96 -7.44
C ASP A 422 15.90 -16.65 -6.39
N PRO A 423 15.41 -17.66 -5.65
CA PRO A 423 14.31 -17.49 -4.70
C PRO A 423 14.68 -16.67 -3.47
N THR A 424 15.96 -16.38 -3.24
CA THR A 424 16.47 -15.47 -2.22
C THR A 424 16.52 -14.02 -2.71
N LEU A 425 16.42 -13.77 -4.01
CA LEU A 425 16.33 -12.44 -4.59
C LEU A 425 14.94 -11.86 -4.34
N PHE A 426 14.88 -10.66 -3.77
CA PHE A 426 13.63 -9.95 -3.52
C PHE A 426 13.20 -9.07 -4.69
N THR A 427 14.09 -8.19 -5.13
CA THR A 427 13.83 -7.23 -6.21
C THR A 427 15.12 -6.92 -6.95
N LEU A 428 15.01 -6.54 -8.21
CA LEU A 428 16.11 -6.03 -9.02
C LEU A 428 16.25 -4.53 -8.81
N LEU A 429 17.49 -4.05 -8.88
CA LEU A 429 17.84 -2.63 -8.80
C LEU A 429 18.34 -2.13 -10.15
N ALA A 430 19.23 -2.88 -10.80
CA ALA A 430 19.87 -2.44 -12.03
C ALA A 430 20.51 -3.59 -12.83
N PHE A 431 20.83 -3.27 -14.08
CA PHE A 431 21.66 -4.04 -15.00
C PHE A 431 22.86 -3.18 -15.42
N ASP A 432 24.05 -3.76 -15.38
CA ASP A 432 25.27 -3.18 -15.93
C ASP A 432 25.57 -3.82 -17.29
N PRO A 433 25.38 -3.08 -18.40
CA PRO A 433 25.63 -3.63 -19.73
C PRO A 433 27.10 -3.93 -20.04
N GLN A 434 28.05 -3.30 -19.33
CA GLN A 434 29.48 -3.52 -19.58
C GLN A 434 29.95 -4.83 -18.95
N SER A 435 29.58 -5.05 -17.68
CA SER A 435 29.95 -6.28 -16.96
C SER A 435 28.97 -7.43 -17.21
N LYS A 436 27.83 -7.17 -17.87
CA LYS A 436 26.74 -8.12 -18.07
C LYS A 436 26.20 -8.69 -16.74
N ARG A 437 26.13 -7.86 -15.70
CA ARG A 437 25.67 -8.26 -14.36
C ARG A 437 24.38 -7.56 -13.95
N LEU A 438 23.55 -8.27 -13.21
CA LEU A 438 22.36 -7.75 -12.54
C LEU A 438 22.68 -7.46 -11.08
N TYR A 439 21.96 -6.50 -10.53
CA TYR A 439 22.06 -6.11 -9.13
C TYR A 439 20.68 -6.09 -8.52
N GLY A 440 20.59 -6.52 -7.28
CA GLY A 440 19.32 -6.69 -6.59
C GLY A 440 19.45 -6.63 -5.08
N VAL A 441 18.37 -6.98 -4.42
CA VAL A 441 18.28 -7.01 -2.95
C VAL A 441 17.79 -8.38 -2.53
N SER A 442 18.39 -8.95 -1.49
CA SER A 442 17.95 -10.22 -0.92
C SER A 442 16.60 -10.08 -0.20
N LYS A 443 15.85 -11.17 -0.14
CA LYS A 443 14.65 -11.30 0.68
C LYS A 443 15.02 -11.18 2.14
N ARG A 444 15.86 -12.09 2.63
CA ARG A 444 16.29 -12.08 4.03
C ARG A 444 17.34 -10.99 4.24
N HIS A 445 17.13 -10.14 5.25
CA HIS A 445 18.05 -9.06 5.68
C HIS A 445 18.26 -7.90 4.70
N ARG A 446 17.60 -7.89 3.53
CA ARG A 446 17.66 -6.78 2.56
C ARG A 446 19.09 -6.41 2.14
N LEU A 447 19.95 -7.40 1.94
CA LEU A 447 21.34 -7.19 1.56
C LEU A 447 21.43 -6.96 0.04
N TYR A 448 22.40 -6.15 -0.40
CA TYR A 448 22.66 -6.00 -1.82
C TYR A 448 23.22 -7.30 -2.40
N MET A 449 22.78 -7.66 -3.59
CA MET A 449 23.22 -8.85 -4.32
C MET A 449 23.68 -8.48 -5.72
N GLU A 450 24.61 -9.26 -6.25
CA GLU A 450 25.08 -9.19 -7.64
C GLU A 450 24.96 -10.57 -8.28
N SER A 451 24.53 -10.63 -9.54
CA SER A 451 24.50 -11.87 -10.31
C SER A 451 25.86 -12.17 -10.94
N GLU A 452 26.10 -13.45 -11.21
CA GLU A 452 27.31 -13.86 -11.94
C GLU A 452 27.21 -13.60 -13.45
N ASP A 453 25.98 -13.58 -13.98
CA ASP A 453 25.66 -13.48 -15.40
C ASP A 453 24.44 -12.57 -15.67
N VAL A 454 24.16 -12.33 -16.96
CA VAL A 454 23.07 -11.46 -17.43
C VAL A 454 21.68 -12.08 -17.28
N TYR A 455 21.60 -13.39 -17.10
CA TYR A 455 20.38 -14.17 -16.94
C TYR A 455 19.93 -14.29 -15.47
N GLY A 456 20.82 -13.97 -14.52
CA GLY A 456 20.55 -14.00 -13.09
C GLY A 456 20.40 -15.41 -12.54
N LEU A 457 21.21 -16.37 -13.03
CA LEU A 457 21.16 -17.77 -12.60
C LEU A 457 21.73 -17.95 -11.19
N GLU A 458 22.84 -17.28 -10.90
CA GLU A 458 23.51 -17.33 -9.60
C GLU A 458 23.75 -15.94 -9.03
N TRP A 459 23.64 -15.82 -7.70
CA TRP A 459 23.71 -14.55 -6.97
C TRP A 459 24.56 -14.66 -5.72
N HIS A 460 25.32 -13.60 -5.42
CA HIS A 460 26.07 -13.48 -4.18
C HIS A 460 25.87 -12.10 -3.53
N VAL A 461 25.99 -12.06 -2.20
CA VAL A 461 25.86 -10.82 -1.44
C VAL A 461 27.07 -9.92 -1.68
N ILE A 462 26.81 -8.62 -1.85
CA ILE A 462 27.84 -7.59 -1.99
C ILE A 462 27.74 -6.55 -0.89
N MET A 463 28.87 -5.95 -0.54
CA MET A 463 28.94 -4.87 0.44
C MET A 463 28.26 -3.59 -0.09
N PRO A 464 27.62 -2.77 0.78
CA PRO A 464 27.02 -1.49 0.38
C PRO A 464 27.97 -0.54 -0.37
N VAL A 465 29.27 -0.57 -0.04
CA VAL A 465 30.30 0.23 -0.71
C VAL A 465 30.45 -0.15 -2.19
N LYS A 466 30.35 -1.45 -2.52
CA LYS A 466 30.38 -1.92 -3.91
C LYS A 466 29.16 -1.43 -4.68
N TRP A 467 27.96 -1.57 -4.10
CA TRP A 467 26.74 -1.03 -4.71
C TRP A 467 26.81 0.48 -4.93
N LYS A 468 27.36 1.23 -3.97
CA LYS A 468 27.55 2.68 -4.08
C LYS A 468 28.45 3.06 -5.27
N SER A 469 29.50 2.28 -5.54
CA SER A 469 30.34 2.47 -6.73
C SER A 469 29.56 2.13 -8.01
N VAL A 470 28.86 0.99 -8.05
CA VAL A 470 28.09 0.55 -9.22
C VAL A 470 27.02 1.55 -9.60
N ARG A 471 26.18 2.00 -8.66
CA ARG A 471 25.05 2.91 -8.93
C ARG A 471 25.46 4.27 -9.49
N GLN A 472 26.75 4.62 -9.41
CA GLN A 472 27.30 5.88 -9.94
C GLN A 472 27.95 5.71 -11.32
N LYS A 473 28.15 4.48 -11.80
CA LYS A 473 28.75 4.23 -13.11
C LYS A 473 27.84 4.76 -14.23
N PRO A 474 28.40 5.42 -15.26
CA PRO A 474 27.63 5.81 -16.43
C PRO A 474 27.15 4.57 -17.21
N GLY A 475 25.94 4.63 -17.76
CA GLY A 475 25.39 3.56 -18.60
C GLY A 475 24.66 2.44 -17.86
N ILE A 476 24.67 2.44 -16.52
CA ILE A 476 23.84 1.52 -15.71
C ILE A 476 22.36 1.74 -16.04
N LYS A 477 21.66 0.64 -16.30
CA LYS A 477 20.21 0.61 -16.51
C LYS A 477 19.52 0.27 -15.20
N PHE A 478 18.85 1.23 -14.58
CA PHE A 478 18.04 0.98 -13.40
C PHE A 478 16.68 0.41 -13.78
N VAL A 479 16.12 -0.42 -12.89
CA VAL A 479 14.76 -0.94 -13.04
C VAL A 479 13.74 0.20 -13.12
N GLN A 480 12.73 0.02 -13.96
CA GLN A 480 11.62 0.95 -14.08
C GLN A 480 10.56 0.58 -13.03
N GLU A 481 10.41 1.40 -11.99
CA GLU A 481 9.35 1.24 -11.00
C GLU A 481 7.97 1.39 -11.66
N VAL A 482 7.08 0.47 -11.28
CA VAL A 482 5.65 0.51 -11.56
C VAL A 482 4.98 0.83 -10.23
N PRO A 483 4.57 2.10 -9.99
CA PRO A 483 3.96 2.46 -8.71
C PRO A 483 2.65 1.71 -8.52
N PHE A 484 2.30 1.45 -7.26
CA PHE A 484 0.97 0.96 -6.94
C PHE A 484 -0.05 2.06 -7.24
N VAL A 485 -0.84 1.87 -8.30
CA VAL A 485 -1.95 2.75 -8.66
C VAL A 485 -3.25 2.09 -8.20
N PRO A 486 -3.99 2.67 -7.25
CA PRO A 486 -5.29 2.13 -6.87
C PRO A 486 -6.24 2.15 -8.09
N GLU A 487 -7.05 1.10 -8.24
CA GLU A 487 -7.65 0.67 -9.51
C GLU A 487 -8.91 1.47 -9.92
N ASN A 488 -8.85 2.80 -10.10
CA ASN A 488 -10.05 3.55 -10.51
C ASN A 488 -10.38 3.53 -12.00
N ARG A 489 -9.45 3.11 -12.83
CA ARG A 489 -9.69 2.60 -14.18
C ARG A 489 -8.59 1.59 -14.42
N PHE A 490 -8.93 0.34 -14.71
CA PHE A 490 -8.00 -0.58 -15.33
C PHE A 490 -7.47 0.10 -16.59
N THR A 491 -6.28 0.68 -16.53
CA THR A 491 -5.55 0.92 -17.75
C THR A 491 -5.11 -0.47 -18.18
N ARG A 492 -5.83 -1.04 -19.15
CA ARG A 492 -5.38 -2.27 -19.84
C ARG A 492 -4.08 -2.03 -20.61
N HIS A 493 -3.61 -0.78 -20.65
CA HIS A 493 -2.47 -0.32 -21.42
C HIS A 493 -1.54 0.52 -20.53
N PRO A 494 -0.22 0.32 -20.61
CA PRO A 494 0.77 1.13 -19.92
C PRO A 494 0.69 2.61 -20.25
N ALA A 495 0.93 3.45 -19.25
CA ALA A 495 1.14 4.89 -19.44
C ALA A 495 2.57 5.15 -19.95
N PRO A 496 2.82 6.18 -20.78
CA PRO A 496 4.15 6.47 -21.34
C PRO A 496 5.28 6.65 -20.32
N GLU A 497 4.96 6.97 -19.07
CA GLU A 497 5.92 7.14 -17.96
C GLU A 497 6.41 5.81 -17.38
N VAL A 498 5.69 4.72 -17.67
CA VAL A 498 5.92 3.37 -17.19
C VAL A 498 6.18 2.43 -18.38
N THR A 499 6.78 2.98 -19.44
CA THR A 499 7.24 2.22 -20.60
C THR A 499 8.74 2.31 -20.77
N ASP A 500 9.33 1.26 -21.31
CA ASP A 500 10.70 1.26 -21.79
C ASP A 500 10.76 0.59 -23.17
N THR A 501 11.88 0.71 -23.86
CA THR A 501 12.10 0.10 -25.16
C THR A 501 13.40 -0.70 -25.11
N ASP A 502 13.32 -1.96 -25.51
CA ASP A 502 14.49 -2.81 -25.56
C ASP A 502 15.37 -2.51 -26.78
N VAL A 503 16.43 -3.30 -26.95
CA VAL A 503 17.42 -3.13 -28.02
C VAL A 503 16.86 -3.42 -29.41
N GLU A 504 15.74 -4.14 -29.51
CA GLU A 504 15.08 -4.47 -30.79
C GLU A 504 13.96 -3.49 -31.15
N GLY A 505 13.71 -2.48 -30.30
CA GLY A 505 12.65 -1.51 -30.53
C GLY A 505 11.27 -1.95 -30.03
N ILE A 506 11.18 -3.09 -29.33
CA ILE A 506 9.94 -3.55 -28.70
C ILE A 506 9.65 -2.65 -27.50
N LYS A 507 8.43 -2.12 -27.44
CA LYS A 507 8.01 -1.29 -26.30
C LYS A 507 7.41 -2.18 -25.22
N TRP A 508 7.94 -2.07 -24.02
CA TRP A 508 7.44 -2.74 -22.83
C TRP A 508 6.80 -1.73 -21.90
N GLY A 509 5.85 -2.15 -21.07
CA GLY A 509 5.31 -1.26 -20.06
C GLY A 509 4.44 -1.92 -19.02
N GLY A 510 4.38 -1.29 -17.86
CA GLY A 510 3.55 -1.72 -16.74
C GLY A 510 2.22 -0.98 -16.70
N SER A 511 1.14 -1.69 -16.38
CA SER A 511 -0.15 -1.11 -16.01
C SER A 511 -0.61 -1.59 -14.63
N SER A 512 -1.80 -1.25 -14.15
CA SER A 512 -2.31 -1.83 -12.90
C SER A 512 -2.55 -3.35 -13.00
N LEU A 513 -2.82 -3.86 -14.21
CA LEU A 513 -3.11 -5.26 -14.48
C LEU A 513 -1.84 -6.13 -14.53
N GLY A 514 -0.79 -5.62 -15.18
CA GLY A 514 0.37 -6.45 -15.48
C GLY A 514 1.42 -5.77 -16.36
N LEU A 515 2.38 -6.55 -16.83
CA LEU A 515 3.33 -6.17 -17.86
C LEU A 515 2.74 -6.45 -19.24
N HIS A 516 2.93 -5.48 -20.13
CA HIS A 516 2.53 -5.54 -21.52
C HIS A 516 3.72 -5.27 -22.43
N PHE A 517 3.61 -5.68 -23.68
CA PHE A 517 4.54 -5.32 -24.74
C PHE A 517 3.82 -4.97 -26.05
N ILE A 518 4.50 -4.21 -26.92
CA ILE A 518 4.09 -3.91 -28.29
C ILE A 518 5.12 -4.52 -29.23
N PRO A 519 4.76 -5.56 -30.01
CA PRO A 519 5.58 -6.02 -31.12
C PRO A 519 5.70 -4.92 -32.19
N PRO A 520 6.86 -4.76 -32.84
CA PRO A 520 7.06 -3.76 -33.90
C PRO A 520 6.04 -3.88 -35.05
N SER A 521 5.56 -5.10 -35.33
CA SER A 521 4.62 -5.40 -36.43
C SER A 521 3.15 -5.16 -36.10
N VAL A 522 2.75 -5.16 -34.82
CA VAL A 522 1.33 -5.15 -34.40
C VAL A 522 0.89 -3.79 -33.85
N ASN A 523 1.83 -2.99 -33.31
CA ASN A 523 1.60 -1.67 -32.72
C ASN A 523 0.42 -1.59 -31.71
N LYS A 524 0.15 -2.70 -31.00
CA LYS A 524 -0.89 -2.81 -29.98
C LYS A 524 -0.33 -3.49 -28.73
N TRP A 525 -0.73 -3.02 -27.55
CA TRP A 525 -0.33 -3.61 -26.28
C TRP A 525 -0.93 -5.02 -26.10
N LEU A 526 -0.06 -5.97 -25.79
CA LEU A 526 -0.37 -7.35 -25.43
C LEU A 526 0.08 -7.61 -24.00
N LEU A 527 -0.83 -8.12 -23.16
CA LEU A 527 -0.53 -8.53 -21.79
C LEU A 527 0.28 -9.83 -21.81
N VAL A 528 1.40 -9.87 -21.10
CA VAL A 528 2.31 -11.03 -21.05
C VAL A 528 2.52 -11.57 -19.65
N ALA A 529 2.32 -10.75 -18.63
CA ALA A 529 2.37 -11.18 -17.25
C ALA A 529 1.43 -10.31 -16.41
N ILE A 530 0.75 -10.90 -15.44
CA ILE A 530 -0.01 -10.17 -14.42
C ILE A 530 0.85 -9.96 -13.17
N TRP A 531 0.64 -8.88 -12.42
CA TRP A 531 1.42 -8.61 -11.20
C TRP A 531 1.12 -9.56 -10.03
N ARG A 532 0.20 -10.52 -10.22
CA ARG A 532 -0.30 -11.43 -9.18
C ARG A 532 0.06 -12.85 -9.61
N ASN A 533 0.84 -13.55 -8.79
CA ASN A 533 1.16 -14.96 -9.01
C ASN A 533 -0.13 -15.81 -9.03
N HIS A 534 -0.19 -16.74 -9.99
CA HIS A 534 -1.20 -17.80 -10.05
C HIS A 534 -1.09 -18.80 -8.90
#